data_AF-A0A501WNM6-F1
#
_entry.id   AF-A0A501WNM6-F1
#
_cell.length_a   1.000
_cell.length_b   1.000
_cell.length_c   1.000
_cell.angle_alpha   90.00
_cell.angle_beta   90.00
_cell.angle_gamma   90.00
#
_symmetry.space_group_name_H-M   'P 1'
#
loop_
_entity.id
_entity.type
_entity.pdbx_description
1 polymer ?
#
loop_
_entity_poly.entity_id
_entity_poly.type
_entity_poly.pdbx_seq_one_letter_code
_entity_poly.pdbx_strand_id
1 'polypeptide(L)'
;MNNSLVVGAGALLVGIIIGYSMSGGEDETAREALARTEALSTQVEAMSGKVDGLDQKLGGVEAAVVAFNATQNEALTALSGQIQGIGQTVSGAVDKLGAGIGETMKSQMDGMRSALSSMRGMGGTGGETGGESGGDSGPAGGQAAPAGTGTALRPGMTAVISPDKLHVFLSSADSAAGSAMVAVNGQSLQTLKVGEEQEANGCHFSLTGFDADGAAMIDGGC
;
A
#
# COMPACT_ATOMS: atom_id res chain seq x y z
N MET A 1 41.67 4.41 4.64
CA MET A 1 43.15 4.48 4.65
C MET A 1 43.70 3.14 5.15
N ASN A 2 44.01 2.22 4.23
CA ASN A 2 44.47 0.86 4.53
C ASN A 2 46.01 0.78 4.39
N ASN A 3 46.74 1.36 5.34
CA ASN A 3 48.21 1.33 5.34
C ASN A 3 48.79 -0.05 5.69
N SER A 4 47.98 -0.96 6.23
CA SER A 4 48.41 -2.30 6.64
C SER A 4 48.57 -3.29 5.49
N LEU A 5 47.88 -3.10 4.36
CA LEU A 5 47.99 -4.00 3.20
C LEU A 5 49.24 -3.73 2.36
N VAL A 6 49.67 -2.47 2.26
CA VAL A 6 50.85 -2.04 1.49
C VAL A 6 52.15 -2.47 2.17
N VAL A 7 52.20 -2.46 3.50
CA VAL A 7 53.40 -2.84 4.27
C VAL A 7 53.67 -4.36 4.21
N GLY A 8 52.62 -5.19 4.09
CA GLY A 8 52.77 -6.64 3.96
C GLY A 8 53.34 -7.09 2.61
N ALA A 9 52.95 -6.44 1.51
CA ALA A 9 53.45 -6.76 0.18
C ALA A 9 54.92 -6.34 -0.02
N GLY A 10 55.34 -5.23 0.60
CA GLY A 10 56.72 -4.73 0.51
C GLY A 10 57.76 -5.64 1.14
N ALA A 11 57.44 -6.30 2.26
CA ALA A 11 58.38 -7.19 2.97
C ALA A 11 58.69 -8.48 2.19
N LEU A 12 57.73 -8.97 1.40
CA LEU A 12 57.86 -10.23 0.66
C LEU A 12 58.78 -10.07 -0.56
N LEU A 13 58.76 -8.90 -1.21
CA LEU A 13 59.67 -8.57 -2.33
C LEU A 13 61.13 -8.45 -1.88
N VAL A 14 61.39 -7.85 -0.72
CA VAL A 14 62.77 -7.70 -0.20
C VAL A 14 63.36 -9.06 0.19
N GLY A 15 62.57 -9.98 0.74
CA GLY A 15 63.01 -11.34 1.07
C GLY A 15 63.40 -12.18 -0.16
N ILE A 16 62.68 -12.03 -1.27
CA ILE A 16 62.97 -12.75 -2.53
C ILE A 16 64.29 -12.23 -3.16
N ILE A 17 64.54 -10.93 -3.13
CA ILE A 17 65.77 -10.33 -3.69
C ILE A 17 67.02 -10.77 -2.90
N ILE A 18 66.92 -10.87 -1.56
CA ILE A 18 68.04 -11.31 -0.71
C ILE A 18 68.27 -12.83 -0.86
N GLY A 19 67.22 -13.64 -1.00
CA GLY A 19 67.35 -15.08 -1.25
C GLY A 19 68.04 -15.41 -2.59
N TYR A 20 67.85 -14.57 -3.61
CA TYR A 20 68.39 -14.79 -4.95
C TYR A 20 69.91 -14.64 -5.06
N SER A 21 70.53 -13.86 -4.15
CA SER A 21 71.97 -13.53 -4.23
C SER A 21 72.89 -14.61 -3.65
N MET A 22 72.37 -15.65 -3.00
CA MET A 22 73.16 -16.78 -2.47
C MET A 22 73.02 -18.09 -3.26
N SER A 23 72.10 -18.17 -4.23
CA SER A 23 71.83 -19.38 -5.01
C SER A 23 72.38 -19.23 -6.43
N GLY A 24 73.67 -19.55 -6.62
CA GLY A 24 74.37 -19.50 -7.91
C GLY A 24 73.97 -20.60 -8.92
N GLY A 25 72.67 -20.78 -9.16
CA GLY A 25 72.11 -21.73 -10.11
C GLY A 25 71.53 -21.06 -11.37
N GLU A 26 72.29 -21.20 -12.45
CA GLU A 26 72.01 -21.07 -13.90
C GLU A 26 70.59 -20.62 -14.35
N ASP A 27 70.56 -19.49 -15.09
CA ASP A 27 69.54 -18.79 -15.92
C ASP A 27 68.02 -19.18 -15.94
N GLU A 28 67.62 -20.39 -15.62
CA GLU A 28 66.25 -20.88 -15.75
C GLU A 28 65.33 -20.39 -14.62
N THR A 29 65.85 -20.38 -13.39
CA THR A 29 65.14 -19.86 -12.20
C THR A 29 64.84 -18.36 -12.31
N ALA A 30 65.71 -17.61 -13.01
CA ALA A 30 65.57 -16.16 -13.14
C ALA A 30 64.44 -15.81 -14.10
N ARG A 31 64.31 -16.61 -15.17
CA ARG A 31 63.19 -16.51 -16.10
C ARG A 31 61.87 -16.88 -15.45
N GLU A 32 61.84 -17.91 -14.61
CA GLU A 32 60.62 -18.27 -13.88
C GLU A 32 60.22 -17.21 -12.86
N ALA A 33 61.18 -16.61 -12.15
CA ALA A 33 60.93 -15.52 -11.21
C ALA A 33 60.36 -14.26 -11.90
N LEU A 34 60.88 -13.92 -13.08
CA LEU A 34 60.35 -12.83 -13.92
C LEU A 34 58.92 -13.12 -14.38
N ALA A 35 58.66 -14.33 -14.89
CA ALA A 35 57.32 -14.73 -15.32
C ALA A 35 56.29 -14.69 -14.16
N ARG A 36 56.69 -15.12 -12.95
CA ARG A 36 55.85 -14.98 -11.75
C ARG A 36 55.61 -13.53 -11.39
N THR A 37 56.62 -12.67 -11.49
CA THR A 37 56.49 -11.24 -11.17
C THR A 37 55.51 -10.54 -12.11
N GLU A 38 55.59 -10.82 -13.41
CA GLU A 38 54.61 -10.32 -14.39
C GLU A 38 53.20 -10.83 -14.08
N ALA A 39 53.04 -12.12 -13.77
CA ALA A 39 51.75 -12.68 -13.39
C ALA A 39 51.17 -12.05 -12.11
N LEU A 40 52.00 -11.77 -11.10
CA LEU A 40 51.59 -11.03 -9.90
C LEU A 40 51.19 -9.59 -10.24
N SER A 41 51.92 -8.90 -11.11
CA SER A 41 51.58 -7.55 -11.56
C SER A 41 50.18 -7.51 -12.17
N THR A 42 49.89 -8.45 -13.09
CA THR A 42 48.56 -8.57 -13.70
C THR A 42 47.48 -8.87 -12.67
N GLN A 43 47.75 -9.72 -11.67
CA GLN A 43 46.80 -9.99 -10.59
C GLN A 43 46.54 -8.76 -9.71
N VAL A 44 47.58 -7.99 -9.39
CA VAL A 44 47.46 -6.76 -8.59
C VAL A 44 46.64 -5.70 -9.34
N GLU A 45 46.88 -5.51 -10.62
CA GLU A 45 46.07 -4.61 -11.48
C GLU A 45 44.60 -5.05 -11.51
N ALA A 46 44.35 -6.35 -11.68
CA ALA A 46 43.00 -6.89 -11.64
C ALA A 46 42.32 -6.73 -10.26
N MET A 47 43.06 -6.86 -9.16
CA MET A 47 42.54 -6.58 -7.82
C MET A 47 42.26 -5.09 -7.62
N SER A 48 43.14 -4.19 -8.11
CA SER A 48 42.91 -2.74 -8.07
C SER A 48 41.60 -2.38 -8.74
N GLY A 49 41.35 -2.90 -9.96
CA GLY A 49 40.09 -2.66 -10.66
C GLY A 49 38.86 -3.20 -9.93
N LYS A 50 38.98 -4.33 -9.22
CA LYS A 50 37.89 -4.85 -8.37
C LYS A 50 37.64 -3.97 -7.15
N VAL A 51 38.69 -3.43 -6.53
CA VAL A 51 38.58 -2.51 -5.38
C VAL A 51 37.91 -1.21 -5.81
N ASP A 52 38.31 -0.64 -6.95
CA ASP A 52 37.67 0.56 -7.51
C ASP A 52 36.18 0.32 -7.81
N GLY A 53 35.86 -0.85 -8.37
CA GLY A 53 34.46 -1.24 -8.62
C GLY A 53 33.64 -1.46 -7.34
N LEU A 54 34.26 -1.89 -6.24
CA LEU A 54 33.60 -2.00 -4.94
C LEU A 54 33.40 -0.63 -4.29
N ASP A 55 34.37 0.26 -4.40
CA ASP A 55 34.28 1.64 -3.90
C ASP A 55 33.12 2.39 -4.58
N GLN A 56 33.00 2.25 -5.91
CA GLN A 56 31.90 2.82 -6.66
C GLN A 56 30.54 2.24 -6.24
N LYS A 57 30.46 0.93 -6.00
CA LYS A 57 29.24 0.28 -5.50
C LYS A 57 28.88 0.76 -4.09
N LEU A 58 29.88 0.92 -3.22
CA LEU A 58 29.69 1.43 -1.86
C LEU A 58 29.12 2.85 -1.91
N GLY A 59 29.72 3.75 -2.71
CA GLY A 59 29.21 5.11 -2.89
C GLY A 59 27.78 5.15 -3.45
N GLY A 60 27.44 4.23 -4.37
CA GLY A 60 26.07 4.07 -4.87
C GLY A 60 25.07 3.63 -3.79
N VAL A 61 25.48 2.69 -2.93
CA VAL A 61 24.65 2.23 -1.80
C VAL A 61 24.48 3.33 -0.76
N GLU A 62 25.54 4.06 -0.41
CA GLU A 62 25.47 5.19 0.51
C GLU A 62 24.50 6.28 0.01
N ALA A 63 24.59 6.64 -1.28
CA ALA A 63 23.66 7.58 -1.89
C ALA A 63 22.21 7.09 -1.88
N ALA A 64 21.99 5.80 -2.18
CA ALA A 64 20.65 5.19 -2.13
C ALA A 64 20.07 5.19 -0.71
N VAL A 65 20.90 4.93 0.31
CA VAL A 65 20.48 4.97 1.72
C VAL A 65 20.10 6.38 2.15
N VAL A 66 20.88 7.40 1.75
CA VAL A 66 20.56 8.81 2.03
C VAL A 66 19.23 9.20 1.38
N ALA A 67 19.02 8.85 0.11
CA ALA A 67 17.77 9.12 -0.60
C ALA A 67 16.57 8.42 0.06
N PHE A 68 16.73 7.15 0.43
CA PHE A 68 15.70 6.37 1.12
C PHE A 68 15.34 6.96 2.48
N ASN A 69 16.32 7.42 3.25
CA ASN A 69 16.10 8.06 4.55
C ASN A 69 15.30 9.36 4.39
N ALA A 70 15.61 10.17 3.38
CA ALA A 70 14.86 11.38 3.06
C ALA A 70 13.40 11.08 2.72
N THR A 71 13.16 10.11 1.82
CA THR A 71 11.81 9.68 1.44
C THR A 71 11.01 9.15 2.63
N GLN A 72 11.64 8.37 3.53
CA GLN A 72 10.96 7.92 4.75
C GLN A 72 10.58 9.07 5.68
N ASN A 73 11.46 10.05 5.90
CA ASN A 73 11.15 11.19 6.75
C ASN A 73 10.02 12.05 6.19
N GLU A 74 9.97 12.24 4.88
CA GLU A 74 8.86 12.92 4.20
C GLU A 74 7.54 12.15 4.37
N ALA A 75 7.56 10.83 4.17
CA ALA A 75 6.39 9.99 4.35
C ALA A 75 5.87 9.98 5.80
N LEU A 76 6.76 9.90 6.78
CA LEU A 76 6.40 9.98 8.21
C LEU A 76 5.81 11.35 8.58
N THR A 77 6.36 12.43 8.01
CA THR A 77 5.84 13.78 8.20
C THR A 77 4.44 13.93 7.61
N ALA A 78 4.23 13.42 6.39
CA ALA A 78 2.92 13.41 5.74
C ALA A 78 1.89 12.61 6.55
N LEU A 79 2.27 11.42 7.03
CA LEU A 79 1.40 10.57 7.86
C LEU A 79 1.03 11.27 9.18
N SER A 80 1.99 11.92 9.84
CA SER A 80 1.74 12.71 11.05
C SER A 80 0.71 13.84 10.78
N GLY A 81 0.84 14.54 9.65
CA GLY A 81 -0.12 15.54 9.22
C GLY A 81 -1.53 14.97 8.98
N GLN A 82 -1.62 13.80 8.34
CA GLN A 82 -2.90 13.09 8.14
C GLN A 82 -3.54 12.69 9.47
N ILE A 83 -2.77 12.18 10.43
CA ILE A 83 -3.27 11.81 11.76
C ILE A 83 -3.81 13.04 12.49
N GLN A 84 -3.12 14.18 12.42
CA GLN A 84 -3.63 15.43 12.99
C GLN A 84 -4.92 15.89 12.31
N GLY A 85 -5.01 15.80 10.98
CA GLY A 85 -6.22 16.12 10.23
C GLY A 85 -7.41 15.21 10.59
N ILE A 86 -7.17 13.91 10.77
CA ILE A 86 -8.17 12.96 11.27
C ILE A 86 -8.59 13.35 12.69
N GLY A 87 -7.64 13.68 13.57
CA GLY A 87 -7.94 14.11 14.93
C GLY A 87 -8.85 15.35 14.98
N GLN A 88 -8.58 16.34 14.13
CA GLN A 88 -9.43 17.53 14.00
C GLN A 88 -10.83 17.18 13.45
N THR A 89 -10.89 16.31 12.45
CA THR A 89 -12.17 15.88 11.84
C THR A 89 -13.03 15.10 12.84
N VAL A 90 -12.42 14.19 13.59
CA VAL A 90 -13.09 13.40 14.64
C VAL A 90 -13.54 14.29 15.78
N SER A 91 -12.69 15.20 16.27
CA SER A 91 -13.07 16.17 17.31
C SER A 91 -14.27 17.00 16.88
N GLY A 92 -14.24 17.56 15.66
CA GLY A 92 -15.36 18.35 15.13
C GLY A 92 -16.63 17.53 14.91
N ALA A 93 -16.51 16.25 14.55
CA ALA A 93 -17.66 15.35 14.46
C ALA A 93 -18.26 15.05 15.84
N VAL A 94 -17.42 14.84 16.87
CA VAL A 94 -17.85 14.64 18.26
C VAL A 94 -18.54 15.88 18.82
N ASP A 95 -18.01 17.08 18.55
CA ASP A 95 -18.63 18.35 18.97
C ASP A 95 -20.02 18.52 18.34
N LYS A 96 -20.15 18.23 17.04
CA LYS A 96 -21.44 18.26 16.33
C LYS A 96 -22.42 17.23 16.86
N LEU A 97 -21.95 16.01 17.14
CA LEU A 97 -22.77 14.96 17.74
C LEU A 97 -23.26 15.38 19.14
N GLY A 98 -22.37 15.95 19.97
CA GLY A 98 -22.72 16.45 21.30
C GLY A 98 -23.76 17.56 21.24
N ALA A 99 -23.61 18.52 20.32
CA ALA A 99 -24.60 19.57 20.09
C ALA A 99 -25.95 19.00 19.62
N GLY A 100 -25.94 18.09 18.64
CA GLY A 100 -27.15 17.47 18.10
C GLY A 100 -27.90 16.61 19.13
N ILE A 101 -27.20 15.85 19.97
CA ILE A 101 -27.80 15.10 21.07
C ILE A 101 -28.43 16.04 22.09
N GLY A 102 -27.74 17.13 22.46
CA GLY A 102 -28.28 18.13 23.40
C GLY A 102 -29.56 18.78 22.88
N GLU A 103 -29.59 19.12 21.60
CA GLU A 103 -30.77 19.71 20.94
C GLU A 103 -31.92 18.71 20.81
N THR A 104 -31.62 17.46 20.46
CA THR A 104 -32.60 16.37 20.41
C THR A 104 -33.21 16.08 21.78
N MET A 105 -32.38 15.99 22.83
CA MET A 105 -32.87 15.78 24.20
C MET A 105 -33.72 16.95 24.69
N LYS A 106 -33.33 18.19 24.37
CA LYS A 106 -34.12 19.39 24.71
C LYS A 106 -35.48 19.35 24.03
N SER A 107 -35.51 19.07 22.73
CA SER A 107 -36.75 18.91 21.96
C SER A 107 -37.64 17.79 22.53
N GLN A 108 -37.03 16.65 22.89
CA GLN A 108 -37.75 15.52 23.51
C GLN A 108 -38.33 15.90 24.88
N MET A 109 -37.59 16.64 25.72
CA MET A 109 -38.08 17.13 27.01
C MET A 109 -39.23 18.14 26.86
N ASP A 110 -39.12 19.06 25.91
CA ASP A 110 -40.17 20.04 25.61
C ASP A 110 -41.43 19.34 25.05
N GLY A 111 -41.25 18.29 24.24
CA GLY A 111 -42.32 17.41 23.77
C GLY A 111 -42.99 16.63 24.91
N MET A 112 -42.21 16.01 25.80
CA MET A 112 -42.74 15.32 26.98
C MET A 112 -43.49 16.28 27.92
N ARG A 113 -42.98 17.50 28.12
CA ARG A 113 -43.65 18.52 28.93
C ARG A 113 -44.98 18.96 28.33
N SER A 114 -45.02 19.09 27.01
CA SER A 114 -46.24 19.39 26.27
C SER A 114 -47.26 18.26 26.37
N ALA A 115 -46.82 17.00 26.22
CA ALA A 115 -47.65 15.82 26.40
C ALA A 115 -48.18 15.65 27.84
N LEU A 116 -47.36 15.94 28.85
CA LEU A 116 -47.80 15.97 30.25
C LEU A 116 -48.80 17.08 30.51
N SER A 117 -48.63 18.26 29.88
CA SER A 117 -49.56 19.38 30.01
C SER A 117 -50.90 19.08 29.33
N SER A 118 -50.90 18.44 28.16
CA SER A 118 -52.13 18.02 27.48
C SER A 118 -52.85 16.92 28.27
N MET A 119 -52.12 15.92 28.77
CA MET A 119 -52.70 14.84 29.58
C MET A 119 -53.26 15.36 30.92
N ARG A 120 -52.58 16.33 31.54
CA ARG A 120 -53.09 17.01 32.74
C ARG A 120 -54.33 17.87 32.47
N GLY A 121 -54.43 18.47 31.28
CA GLY A 121 -55.64 19.16 30.82
C GLY A 121 -56.79 18.21 30.51
N MET A 122 -56.49 16.99 30.04
CA MET A 122 -57.48 15.99 29.65
C MET A 122 -58.11 15.23 30.83
N GLY A 123 -57.54 15.34 32.04
CA GLY A 123 -58.15 14.82 33.27
C GLY A 123 -59.31 15.68 33.83
N GLY A 124 -59.66 16.79 33.18
CA GLY A 124 -60.64 17.77 33.69
C GLY A 124 -62.01 17.78 33.01
N THR A 125 -62.17 17.28 31.78
CA THR A 125 -63.43 17.42 31.04
C THR A 125 -63.54 16.34 29.97
N GLY A 126 -64.54 15.45 30.11
CA GLY A 126 -64.94 14.53 29.07
C GLY A 126 -65.44 15.27 27.82
N GLY A 127 -65.04 14.77 26.65
CA GLY A 127 -65.48 15.29 25.36
C GLY A 127 -64.73 14.61 24.22
N GLU A 128 -65.49 13.89 23.41
CA GLU A 128 -65.10 13.09 22.25
C GLU A 128 -64.33 13.84 21.15
N THR A 129 -63.85 13.05 20.16
CA THR A 129 -63.12 13.37 18.90
C THR A 129 -61.61 13.19 18.99
N GLY A 130 -60.90 12.44 18.15
CA GLY A 130 -61.23 11.78 16.88
C GLY A 130 -60.23 12.21 15.81
N GLY A 131 -59.29 11.33 15.45
CA GLY A 131 -58.38 11.44 14.28
C GLY A 131 -57.04 12.15 14.55
N GLU A 132 -55.91 11.79 13.94
CA GLU A 132 -55.55 10.72 13.00
C GLU A 132 -54.02 10.55 13.13
N SER A 133 -53.55 9.30 13.17
CA SER A 133 -52.13 8.93 13.15
C SER A 133 -51.61 8.80 11.72
N GLY A 134 -50.31 9.04 11.54
CA GLY A 134 -49.51 8.24 10.60
C GLY A 134 -48.62 9.03 9.66
N GLY A 135 -47.31 8.78 9.75
CA GLY A 135 -46.32 9.27 8.78
C GLY A 135 -44.88 8.95 9.20
N ASP A 136 -44.63 7.71 9.62
CA ASP A 136 -43.31 7.17 9.93
C ASP A 136 -42.59 6.78 8.62
N SER A 137 -41.60 7.58 8.23
CA SER A 137 -40.75 7.34 7.06
C SER A 137 -39.57 6.47 7.46
N GLY A 138 -39.77 5.15 7.45
CA GLY A 138 -38.72 4.17 7.68
C GLY A 138 -37.63 4.21 6.58
N PRO A 139 -36.37 3.86 6.93
CA PRO A 139 -35.27 3.82 5.97
C PRO A 139 -35.50 2.70 4.93
N ALA A 140 -35.27 3.05 3.67
CA ALA A 140 -35.36 2.14 2.53
C ALA A 140 -34.49 0.90 2.80
N GLY A 141 -35.13 -0.26 2.92
CA GLY A 141 -34.45 -1.55 2.97
C GLY A 141 -33.64 -1.73 1.70
N GLY A 142 -32.31 -1.76 1.84
CA GLY A 142 -31.41 -2.11 0.76
C GLY A 142 -31.77 -3.49 0.25
N GLN A 143 -32.33 -3.54 -0.96
CA GLN A 143 -32.65 -4.79 -1.62
C GLN A 143 -31.34 -5.52 -1.89
N ALA A 144 -31.17 -6.70 -1.29
CA ALA A 144 -29.95 -7.49 -1.42
C ALA A 144 -29.63 -7.70 -2.90
N ALA A 145 -28.38 -7.39 -3.29
CA ALA A 145 -27.92 -7.53 -4.65
C ALA A 145 -28.11 -8.99 -5.15
N PRO A 146 -28.42 -9.19 -6.44
CA PRO A 146 -28.58 -10.52 -7.00
C PRO A 146 -27.27 -11.31 -6.91
N ALA A 147 -27.40 -12.63 -6.72
CA ALA A 147 -26.27 -13.55 -6.79
C ALA A 147 -25.70 -13.54 -8.22
N GLY A 148 -24.45 -13.09 -8.36
CA GLY A 148 -23.76 -13.02 -9.64
C GLY A 148 -23.12 -14.34 -10.07
N THR A 149 -22.84 -14.48 -11.36
CA THR A 149 -22.05 -15.58 -11.94
C THR A 149 -20.64 -15.09 -12.29
N GLY A 150 -19.61 -15.92 -12.13
CA GLY A 150 -18.24 -15.56 -12.53
C GLY A 150 -17.20 -15.91 -11.48
N THR A 151 -16.05 -15.24 -11.56
CA THR A 151 -14.96 -15.41 -10.59
C THR A 151 -15.22 -14.54 -9.37
N ALA A 152 -15.28 -15.16 -8.20
CA ALA A 152 -15.44 -14.46 -6.93
C ALA A 152 -14.13 -13.75 -6.55
N LEU A 153 -14.20 -12.43 -6.35
CA LEU A 153 -13.08 -11.60 -5.95
C LEU A 153 -13.36 -10.91 -4.63
N ARG A 154 -12.36 -10.93 -3.73
CA ARG A 154 -12.38 -10.17 -2.48
C ARG A 154 -11.47 -8.94 -2.61
N PRO A 155 -11.74 -7.86 -1.86
CA PRO A 155 -10.86 -6.69 -1.84
C PRO A 155 -9.40 -7.10 -1.59
N GLY A 156 -8.49 -6.61 -2.43
CA GLY A 156 -7.08 -6.97 -2.44
C GLY A 156 -6.71 -8.14 -3.37
N MET A 157 -7.68 -8.76 -4.06
CA MET A 157 -7.42 -9.82 -5.03
C MET A 157 -7.40 -9.30 -6.47
N THR A 158 -6.65 -10.00 -7.32
CA THR A 158 -6.62 -9.78 -8.78
C THR A 158 -7.17 -11.00 -9.49
N ALA A 159 -8.15 -10.82 -10.37
CA ALA A 159 -8.53 -11.84 -11.34
C ALA A 159 -7.73 -11.65 -12.63
N VAL A 160 -7.24 -12.76 -13.16
CA VAL A 160 -6.61 -12.81 -14.47
C VAL A 160 -7.63 -13.41 -15.43
N ILE A 161 -8.34 -12.54 -16.18
CA ILE A 161 -9.33 -12.97 -17.18
C ILE A 161 -8.60 -13.40 -18.46
N SER A 162 -7.55 -12.67 -18.83
CA SER A 162 -6.64 -13.03 -19.92
C SER A 162 -5.20 -12.71 -19.51
N PRO A 163 -4.27 -13.68 -19.56
CA PRO A 163 -2.91 -13.55 -19.02
C PRO A 163 -2.15 -12.31 -19.52
N ASP A 164 -2.36 -11.94 -20.78
CA ASP A 164 -1.57 -10.88 -21.45
C ASP A 164 -2.35 -9.58 -21.65
N LYS A 165 -3.67 -9.57 -21.38
CA LYS A 165 -4.55 -8.47 -21.79
C LYS A 165 -5.41 -7.88 -20.68
N LEU A 166 -5.85 -8.70 -19.71
CA LEU A 166 -6.86 -8.28 -18.75
C LEU A 166 -6.62 -8.86 -17.36
N HIS A 167 -6.08 -8.00 -16.50
CA HIS A 167 -5.94 -8.18 -15.06
C HIS A 167 -6.86 -7.21 -14.35
N VAL A 168 -7.79 -7.71 -13.54
CA VAL A 168 -8.76 -6.88 -12.81
C VAL A 168 -8.46 -7.01 -11.31
N PHE A 169 -7.95 -5.93 -10.73
CA PHE A 169 -7.72 -5.83 -9.28
C PHE A 169 -8.94 -5.22 -8.61
N LEU A 170 -9.46 -5.88 -7.58
CA LEU A 170 -10.57 -5.39 -6.78
C LEU A 170 -10.05 -4.62 -5.57
N SER A 171 -10.31 -3.32 -5.51
CA SER A 171 -9.92 -2.48 -4.36
C SER A 171 -10.97 -2.49 -3.26
N SER A 172 -12.25 -2.42 -3.61
CA SER A 172 -13.36 -2.42 -2.65
C SER A 172 -14.64 -2.93 -3.32
N ALA A 173 -15.54 -3.46 -2.49
CA ALA A 173 -16.84 -3.98 -2.89
C ALA A 173 -17.90 -3.43 -1.93
N ASP A 174 -18.98 -2.89 -2.48
CA ASP A 174 -20.15 -2.43 -1.75
C ASP A 174 -21.39 -3.15 -2.31
N SER A 175 -21.75 -4.25 -1.65
CA SER A 175 -22.88 -5.08 -2.03
C SER A 175 -24.23 -4.41 -1.76
N ALA A 176 -24.30 -3.44 -0.85
CA ALA A 176 -25.51 -2.68 -0.58
C ALA A 176 -25.77 -1.63 -1.68
N ALA A 177 -24.72 -0.99 -2.17
CA ALA A 177 -24.80 -0.06 -3.29
C ALA A 177 -24.78 -0.74 -4.66
N GLY A 178 -24.47 -2.05 -4.73
CA GLY A 178 -24.37 -2.77 -5.99
C GLY A 178 -23.18 -2.31 -6.85
N SER A 179 -22.06 -1.95 -6.21
CA SER A 179 -20.90 -1.36 -6.90
C SER A 179 -19.56 -1.85 -6.35
N ALA A 180 -18.54 -1.85 -7.20
CA ALA A 180 -17.17 -2.24 -6.83
C ALA A 180 -16.17 -1.24 -7.42
N MET A 181 -15.07 -0.99 -6.70
CA MET A 181 -13.94 -0.23 -7.24
C MET A 181 -12.89 -1.19 -7.77
N VAL A 182 -12.64 -1.11 -9.08
CA VAL A 182 -11.70 -1.98 -9.79
C VAL A 182 -10.60 -1.17 -10.46
N ALA A 183 -9.39 -1.72 -10.47
CA ALA A 183 -8.28 -1.23 -11.29
C ALA A 183 -7.99 -2.27 -12.37
N VAL A 184 -7.96 -1.82 -13.62
CA VAL A 184 -7.74 -2.69 -14.79
C VAL A 184 -6.30 -2.52 -15.26
N ASN A 185 -5.55 -3.62 -15.35
CA ASN A 185 -4.14 -3.63 -15.77
C ASN A 185 -3.25 -2.63 -15.02
N GLY A 186 -3.52 -2.42 -13.73
CA GLY A 186 -2.77 -1.47 -12.89
C GLY A 186 -3.07 0.02 -13.15
N GLN A 187 -4.11 0.34 -13.92
CA GLN A 187 -4.54 1.72 -14.18
C GLN A 187 -5.39 2.29 -13.03
N SER A 188 -5.89 3.52 -13.20
CA SER A 188 -6.70 4.22 -12.19
C SER A 188 -7.95 3.44 -11.80
N LEU A 189 -8.35 3.59 -10.54
CA LEU A 189 -9.57 2.98 -10.00
C LEU A 189 -10.81 3.53 -10.70
N GLN A 190 -11.68 2.62 -11.13
CA GLN A 190 -12.98 2.92 -11.72
C GLN A 190 -14.08 2.26 -10.90
N THR A 191 -15.25 2.91 -10.83
CA THR A 191 -16.42 2.34 -10.18
C THR A 191 -17.20 1.53 -11.20
N LEU A 192 -17.36 0.23 -10.94
CA LEU A 192 -18.13 -0.70 -11.77
C LEU A 192 -19.44 -1.03 -11.05
N LYS A 193 -20.58 -0.83 -11.73
CA LYS A 193 -21.90 -1.19 -11.20
C LYS A 193 -22.33 -2.57 -11.65
N VAL A 194 -23.17 -3.22 -10.86
CA VAL A 194 -23.74 -4.53 -11.23
C VAL A 194 -24.52 -4.39 -12.54
N GLY A 195 -24.24 -5.27 -13.50
CA GLY A 195 -24.85 -5.29 -14.83
C GLY A 195 -24.23 -4.31 -15.84
N GLU A 196 -23.23 -3.51 -15.44
CA GLU A 196 -22.49 -2.64 -16.36
C GLU A 196 -21.31 -3.41 -16.96
N GLU A 197 -21.20 -3.36 -18.28
CA GLU A 197 -20.12 -3.96 -19.05
C GLU A 197 -19.06 -2.90 -19.36
N GLN A 198 -17.79 -3.26 -19.18
CA GLN A 198 -16.65 -2.42 -19.48
C GLN A 198 -15.75 -3.11 -20.49
N GLU A 199 -15.13 -2.32 -21.38
CA GLU A 199 -14.20 -2.81 -22.38
C GLU A 199 -12.79 -2.28 -22.09
N ALA A 200 -11.81 -3.17 -22.07
CA ALA A 200 -10.41 -2.83 -21.94
C ALA A 200 -9.54 -3.76 -22.81
N ASN A 201 -8.69 -3.17 -23.65
CA ASN A 201 -7.76 -3.89 -24.52
C ASN A 201 -8.44 -4.95 -25.44
N GLY A 202 -9.65 -4.68 -25.90
CA GLY A 202 -10.44 -5.59 -26.74
C GLY A 202 -11.01 -6.80 -25.98
N CYS A 203 -11.04 -6.73 -24.66
CA CYS A 203 -11.71 -7.68 -23.77
C CYS A 203 -12.86 -6.97 -23.07
N HIS A 204 -13.95 -7.68 -22.80
CA HIS A 204 -15.07 -7.19 -22.03
C HIS A 204 -15.08 -7.84 -20.65
N PHE A 205 -15.53 -7.12 -19.64
CA PHE A 205 -15.80 -7.65 -18.31
C PHE A 205 -16.93 -6.89 -17.65
N SER A 206 -17.68 -7.56 -16.78
CA SER A 206 -18.81 -6.98 -16.06
C SER A 206 -18.87 -7.49 -14.64
N LEU A 207 -19.44 -6.67 -13.75
CA LEU A 207 -19.80 -7.08 -12.39
C LEU A 207 -21.19 -7.70 -12.46
N THR A 208 -21.31 -9.00 -12.26
CA THR A 208 -22.60 -9.71 -12.40
C THR A 208 -23.40 -9.71 -11.11
N GLY A 209 -22.75 -9.48 -9.97
CA GLY A 209 -23.40 -9.44 -8.66
C GLY A 209 -22.41 -9.63 -7.51
N PHE A 210 -22.94 -10.03 -6.36
CA PHE A 210 -22.16 -10.36 -5.16
C PHE A 210 -22.60 -11.73 -4.63
N ASP A 211 -21.67 -12.48 -4.05
CA ASP A 211 -22.01 -13.73 -3.37
C ASP A 211 -22.52 -13.48 -1.93
N ALA A 212 -22.86 -14.56 -1.23
CA ALA A 212 -23.36 -14.50 0.15
C ALA A 212 -22.33 -13.95 1.16
N ASP A 213 -21.04 -14.02 0.83
CA ASP A 213 -19.94 -13.54 1.66
C ASP A 213 -19.52 -12.09 1.30
N GLY A 214 -20.19 -11.49 0.32
CA GLY A 214 -19.92 -10.13 -0.18
C GLY A 214 -18.76 -10.04 -1.16
N ALA A 215 -18.28 -11.16 -1.71
CA ALA A 215 -17.30 -11.14 -2.80
C ALA A 215 -17.96 -10.64 -4.09
N ALA A 216 -17.23 -9.82 -4.85
CA ALA A 216 -17.69 -9.32 -6.14
C ALA A 216 -17.54 -10.43 -7.20
N MET A 217 -18.61 -10.68 -7.95
CA MET A 217 -18.61 -11.68 -9.02
C MET A 217 -18.29 -10.97 -10.34
N ILE A 218 -17.09 -11.20 -10.87
CA ILE A 218 -16.69 -10.63 -12.15
C ILE A 218 -16.68 -11.71 -13.22
N ASP A 219 -17.33 -11.42 -14.34
CA ASP A 219 -17.33 -12.25 -15.54
C ASP A 219 -16.77 -11.46 -16.72
N GLY A 220 -16.17 -12.14 -17.70
CA GLY A 220 -15.57 -11.45 -18.83
C GLY A 220 -14.78 -12.37 -19.76
N GLY A 221 -14.42 -11.82 -20.92
CA GLY A 221 -13.70 -12.54 -21.96
C GLY A 221 -13.00 -11.63 -22.98
N CYS A 222 -12.10 -12.27 -23.71
CA CYS A 222 -11.50 -11.80 -24.96
C CYS A 222 -11.67 -12.94 -25.98
#